data_AF-A0A9W6BL70-F1
#
_entry.id   AF-A0A9W6BL70-F1
#
_cell.length_a   1.000
_cell.length_b   1.000
_cell.length_c   1.000
_cell.angle_alpha   90.00
_cell.angle_beta   90.00
_cell.angle_gamma   90.00
#
_symmetry.space_group_name_H-M   'P 1'
#
loop_
_entity.id
_entity.type
_entity.pdbx_description
1 polymer ?
#
loop_
_entity_poly.entity_id
_entity_poly.type
_entity_poly.pdbx_seq_one_letter_code
_entity_poly.pdbx_strand_id
1 'polypeptide(L)' 'MAQILVRVKAGSLELSLRREDLLRLMPGEWINDEVINTAAIIIQRRLRGQGEAAARCILTTVFYATSSTSSSGTGTT' A
#
# COMPACT_ATOMS: atom_id res chain seq x y z
N MET A 1 -22.71 2.99 -4.36
CA MET A 1 -21.81 2.17 -5.20
C MET A 1 -20.45 2.86 -5.25
N ALA A 2 -19.36 2.21 -4.83
CA ALA A 2 -18.02 2.79 -4.89
C ALA A 2 -17.44 2.61 -6.30
N GLN A 3 -17.02 3.69 -6.95
CA GLN A 3 -16.41 3.67 -8.28
C GLN A 3 -14.91 3.43 -8.17
N ILE A 4 -14.41 2.35 -8.78
CA ILE A 4 -12.96 2.10 -8.93
C ILE A 4 -12.45 2.98 -10.06
N LEU A 5 -11.42 3.78 -9.79
CA LEU A 5 -10.87 4.75 -10.73
C LEU A 5 -9.50 4.32 -11.27
N VAL A 6 -8.69 3.63 -10.47
CA VAL A 6 -7.37 3.16 -10.88
C VAL A 6 -7.19 1.72 -10.44
N ARG A 7 -6.65 0.87 -11.33
CA ARG A 7 -6.22 -0.49 -10.99
C ARG A 7 -4.74 -0.65 -11.30
N VAL A 8 -4.00 -1.21 -10.35
CA VAL A 8 -2.57 -1.47 -10.48
C VAL A 8 -2.29 -2.92 -10.11
N LYS A 9 -1.73 -3.68 -11.05
CA LYS A 9 -1.43 -5.11 -10.89
C LYS A 9 0.08 -5.37 -10.90
N ALA A 10 0.65 -5.88 -9.82
CA ALA A 10 2.07 -6.28 -9.74
C ALA A 10 2.20 -7.78 -9.39
N GLY A 11 2.48 -8.60 -10.42
CA GLY A 11 2.49 -10.06 -10.25
C GLY A 11 1.10 -10.57 -9.89
N SER A 12 0.98 -11.23 -8.74
CA SER A 12 -0.27 -11.71 -8.16
C SER A 12 -1.04 -10.66 -7.36
N LEU A 13 -0.43 -9.52 -7.04
CA LEU A 13 -1.06 -8.46 -6.26
C LEU A 13 -1.86 -7.52 -7.18
N GLU A 14 -3.15 -7.33 -6.90
CA GLU A 14 -4.01 -6.34 -7.56
C GLU A 14 -4.49 -5.33 -6.53
N LEU A 15 -4.14 -4.05 -6.73
CA LEU A 15 -4.63 -2.93 -5.94
C LEU A 15 -5.62 -2.11 -6.77
N SER A 16 -6.67 -1.63 -6.10
CA SER A 16 -7.70 -0.78 -6.71
C SER A 16 -7.87 0.48 -5.88
N LEU A 17 -7.69 1.65 -6.51
CA LEU A 17 -8.02 2.94 -5.91
C LEU A 17 -9.43 3.33 -6.28
N ARG A 18 -10.19 3.72 -5.27
CA ARG A 18 -11.51 4.31 -5.36
C ARG A 18 -11.40 5.84 -5.34
N ARG A 19 -12.51 6.51 -5.64
CA ARG A 19 -12.61 7.98 -5.57
C ARG A 19 -12.19 8.54 -4.22
N GLU A 20 -12.60 7.89 -3.13
CA GLU A 20 -12.27 8.29 -1.76
C GLU A 20 -10.77 8.26 -1.46
N ASP A 21 -10.04 7.30 -2.04
CA ASP A 21 -8.59 7.19 -1.89
C ASP A 21 -7.88 8.36 -2.59
N LEU A 22 -8.36 8.77 -3.77
CA LEU A 22 -7.77 9.89 -4.50
C LEU A 22 -7.98 11.23 -3.79
N LEU A 23 -9.04 11.40 -3.01
CA LEU A 23 -9.25 12.60 -2.21
C LEU A 23 -8.16 12.76 -1.14
N ARG A 24 -7.54 11.67 -0.69
CA ARG A 24 -6.42 11.69 0.27
C ARG A 24 -5.10 12.20 -0.31
N LEU A 25 -5.05 12.48 -1.62
CA LEU A 25 -3.91 13.15 -2.27
C LEU A 25 -4.00 14.68 -2.18
N MET A 26 -5.12 15.23 -1.70
CA MET A 26 -5.29 16.67 -1.56
C MET A 26 -4.35 17.23 -0.47
N PRO A 27 -3.84 18.47 -0.62
CA PRO A 27 -2.97 19.07 0.40
C PRO A 27 -3.63 19.12 1.78
N GLY A 28 -2.90 18.72 2.81
CA GLY A 28 -3.38 18.71 4.21
C GLY A 28 -4.14 17.44 4.61
N GLU A 29 -4.43 16.53 3.68
CA GLU A 29 -5.05 15.24 3.98
C GLU A 29 -4.01 14.18 4.41
N TRP A 30 -4.44 13.26 5.27
CA TRP A 30 -3.67 12.07 5.59
C TRP A 30 -3.77 11.05 4.45
N ILE A 31 -2.62 10.60 3.97
CA ILE A 31 -2.53 9.58 2.92
C ILE A 31 -2.92 8.22 3.53
N ASN A 32 -3.83 7.51 2.87
CA ASN A 32 -4.26 6.18 3.31
C ASN A 32 -3.41 5.05 2.74
N ASP A 33 -3.64 3.84 3.27
CA ASP A 33 -2.89 2.64 2.91
C ASP A 33 -2.98 2.30 1.42
N GLU A 34 -4.16 2.44 0.82
CA GLU A 34 -4.38 2.14 -0.59
C GLU A 34 -3.49 3.00 -1.50
N VAL A 35 -3.40 4.29 -1.20
CA VAL A 35 -2.54 5.23 -1.95
C VAL A 35 -1.07 4.91 -1.74
N ILE A 36 -0.64 4.67 -0.49
CA ILE A 36 0.76 4.33 -0.16
C ILE A 36 1.20 3.07 -0.91
N ASN A 37 0.42 1.99 -0.78
CA ASN A 37 0.72 0.70 -1.40
C ASN A 37 0.74 0.81 -2.93
N THR A 38 -0.18 1.59 -3.51
CA THR A 38 -0.23 1.82 -4.95
C THR A 38 0.99 2.60 -5.45
N ALA A 39 1.38 3.66 -4.75
CA ALA A 39 2.57 4.45 -5.09
C ALA A 39 3.85 3.61 -5.02
N ALA A 40 4.00 2.77 -3.99
CA ALA A 40 5.15 1.89 -3.83
C ALA A 40 5.30 0.93 -5.03
N ILE A 41 4.19 0.32 -5.48
CA ILE A 41 4.19 -0.54 -6.67
C ILE A 41 4.59 0.23 -7.93
N ILE A 42 4.07 1.45 -8.12
CA ILE A 42 4.39 2.28 -9.29
C ILE A 42 5.90 2.60 -9.30
N ILE A 43 6.47 2.97 -8.16
CA ILE A 43 7.90 3.26 -8.01
C ILE A 43 8.74 2.02 -8.34
N GLN A 44 8.40 0.86 -7.78
CA GLN A 44 9.12 -0.38 -8.07
C GLN A 44 9.12 -0.72 -9.57
N ARG A 45 7.98 -0.53 -10.26
CA ARG A 45 7.90 -0.76 -11.71
C ARG A 45 8.79 0.20 -12.49
N ARG A 46 8.83 1.48 -12.11
CA ARG A 46 9.72 2.47 -12.75
C ARG A 46 11.19 2.09 -12.57
N LEU A 47 11.59 1.71 -11.36
CA LEU A 47 12.95 1.27 -11.05
C LEU A 47 13.31 -0.02 -11.77
N ARG A 48 12.36 -0.95 -11.95
CA ARG A 48 12.56 -2.15 -12.78
C ARG A 48 12.83 -1.80 -14.25
N GLY A 49 12.07 -0.87 -14.81
CA GLY A 49 12.27 -0.41 -16.18
C GLY A 49 13.61 0.30 -16.42
N GLN A 50 14.22 0.83 -15.36
CA GLN A 50 15.53 1.51 -15.40
C GLN A 50 16.72 0.55 -15.21
N GLY A 51 16.50 -0.77 -15.13
CA GLY A 51 17.58 -1.74 -14.92
C GLY A 51 18.11 -1.80 -13.49
N GLU A 52 17.60 -0.96 -12.57
CA GLU A 52 17.93 -0.98 -11.14
C GLU A 52 17.22 -2.11 -10.36
N ALA A 53 16.71 -3.11 -11.08
CA ALA A 53 15.77 -4.12 -10.63
C ALA A 53 16.35 -5.20 -9.70
N ALA A 54 17.43 -4.94 -8.96
CA ALA A 54 17.97 -5.93 -8.03
C ALA A 54 16.94 -6.22 -6.92
N ALA A 55 16.24 -7.36 -7.04
CA ALA A 55 15.48 -8.08 -6.00
C ALA A 55 14.77 -7.25 -4.90
N ARG A 56 14.11 -6.13 -5.23
CA ARG A 56 13.33 -5.36 -4.25
C ARG A 56 11.97 -6.03 -4.02
N CYS A 57 11.71 -6.50 -2.81
CA CYS A 57 10.39 -6.96 -2.36
C CYS A 57 9.64 -5.80 -1.70
N ILE A 58 8.39 -5.55 -2.10
CA ILE A 58 7.51 -4.58 -1.43
C ILE A 58 6.56 -5.35 -0.54
N LEU A 59 6.56 -4.99 0.75
CA LEU A 59 5.57 -5.42 1.72
C LEU A 59 4.50 -4.35 1.81
N THR A 60 3.24 -4.75 1.82
CA THR A 60 2.12 -3.81 1.98
C THR A 60 2.07 -3.30 3.43
N THR A 61 1.44 -2.15 3.65
CA THR A 61 1.30 -1.56 4.99
C THR A 61 0.64 -2.51 6.01
N VAL A 62 -0.26 -3.39 5.53
CA VAL A 62 -0.91 -4.44 6.35
C VAL A 62 0.10 -5.39 7.00
N PHE A 63 1.24 -5.67 6.35
CA PHE A 63 2.27 -6.56 6.89
C PHE A 63 2.76 -6.13 8.27
N TYR A 64 2.97 -4.82 8.47
CA TYR A 64 3.45 -4.30 9.75
C TYR A 64 2.33 -4.21 10.78
N ALA A 65 1.11 -3.83 10.37
CA ALA A 65 -0.03 -3.74 11.28
C ALA A 65 -0.35 -5.09 11.96
N THR A 66 -0.26 -6.20 11.23
CA THR A 66 -0.48 -7.55 11.77
C THR A 66 0.70 -8.06 12.58
N SER A 67 1.93 -7.61 12.29
CA SER A 67 3.12 -7.99 13.05
C SER A 67 3.14 -7.37 14.46
N SER A 68 2.62 -6.15 14.61
CA SER A 68 2.60 -5.41 15.87
C SER A 68 1.45 -5.78 16.83
N THR A 69 0.46 -6.56 16.38
CA THR A 69 -0.72 -6.91 17.20
C THR A 69 -0.51 -8.13 18.11
N SER A 70 0.67 -8.76 18.08
CA SER A 70 0.96 -10.02 18.78
C SER A 70 1.36 -9.89 20.25
N SER A 71 1.27 -8.70 20.86
CA SER A 71 1.72 -8.47 22.24
C SER A 71 0.63 -7.83 23.11
N SER A 72 -0.35 -8.61 23.54
CA SER A 72 -1.19 -8.28 24.70
C SER A 72 -1.57 -9.54 25.46
N GLY A 73 -0.55 -10.21 26.01
CA GLY A 73 -0.72 -11.25 27.02
C GLY A 73 -0.89 -10.62 28.40
N THR A 74 -2.09 -10.78 28.96
CA THR A 74 -2.40 -10.95 30.40
C THR A 74 -1.56 -10.15 31.41
N GLY A 75 -2.11 -9.01 31.86
CA GLY A 75 -1.82 -8.44 33.17
C GLY A 75 -3.09 -8.47 34.03
N THR A 76 -3.39 -9.62 34.64
CA THR A 76 -4.31 -9.69 35.78
C THR A 76 -3.58 -9.17 37.01
N THR A 77 -4.10 -8.12 37.62
CA THR A 77 -3.90 -7.78 39.04
C THR A 77 -5.24 -7.55 39.67
#